data_AF-A0A2R2ITB1-F1
#
_entry.id   AF-A0A2R2ITB1-F1
#
_cell.length_a   1.000
_cell.length_b   1.000
_cell.length_c   1.000
_cell.angle_alpha   90.00
_cell.angle_beta   90.00
_cell.angle_gamma   90.00
#
_symmetry.space_group_name_H-M   'P 1'
#
loop_
_entity.id
_entity.type
_entity.pdbx_description
1 polymer ?
#
loop_
_entity_poly.entity_id
_entity_poly.type
_entity_poly.pdbx_seq_one_letter_code
_entity_poly.pdbx_strand_id
1 'polypeptide(L)'
;MSQPADYGVLKQLEGTWVNYNPDKKDVGWGLHTTCMPSPGTNSETIFGIFHFLCENYTEELTFSLVDGGVRNRGGTNEQFAGAVKYNQSIQRVSDGVGIHEEDGMYLWMNPMYNHAATEESVISDNGFPGIAIGAGANGPNYVPPYSIARSGTIPHGSAIMITGGFQADIPGKPDYPAGADCWTQPFTQSWPTTPPPEDDTIVPAAIAANPVPLAGSPLAISPSMGAAALLSVGDGSPPAPLNLDAPAPAWAFDKSLPTTQPDSNLTYFQRIVAHPNYPYSVRPNLRLRDAIKDQRMEKYTLIQLTSKHNGGPQGGILNTPFVSTFANVTEMSLNLWIQTVIDSDGCEVLQLQYEQVLFFEFMFGSNGQVTRWPHIQVNTLRKKPSGKIPLNY
;
A
#
# COMPACT_ATOMS: atom_id res chain seq x y z
N MET A 1 -35.29 0.44 -5.88
CA MET A 1 -34.75 1.56 -6.71
C MET A 1 -33.22 1.47 -6.86
N SER A 2 -32.67 1.88 -8.02
CA SER A 2 -31.22 2.05 -8.22
C SER A 2 -30.77 3.43 -7.71
N GLN A 3 -30.04 3.46 -6.60
CA GLN A 3 -29.39 4.69 -6.12
C GLN A 3 -28.19 5.03 -7.02
N PRO A 4 -27.91 6.30 -7.34
CA PRO A 4 -26.63 6.68 -7.95
C PRO A 4 -25.47 6.23 -7.06
N ALA A 5 -24.33 5.89 -7.68
CA ALA A 5 -23.13 5.56 -6.92
C ALA A 5 -22.58 6.81 -6.21
N ASP A 6 -22.30 6.67 -4.92
CA ASP A 6 -21.40 7.57 -4.21
C ASP A 6 -20.02 6.90 -4.15
N TYR A 7 -19.00 7.57 -4.66
CA TYR A 7 -17.63 7.07 -4.67
C TYR A 7 -16.76 7.73 -3.59
N GLY A 8 -17.29 8.71 -2.84
CA GLY A 8 -16.54 9.50 -1.87
C GLY A 8 -15.20 10.00 -2.43
N VAL A 9 -14.14 9.87 -1.62
CA VAL A 9 -12.79 10.28 -2.03
C VAL A 9 -12.21 9.44 -3.16
N LEU A 10 -12.72 8.22 -3.40
CA LEU A 10 -12.24 7.36 -4.48
C LEU A 10 -12.57 7.91 -5.87
N LYS A 11 -13.54 8.85 -5.98
CA LYS A 11 -13.84 9.54 -7.24
C LYS A 11 -12.61 10.22 -7.84
N GLN A 12 -11.69 10.71 -6.99
CA GLN A 12 -10.46 11.38 -7.41
C GLN A 12 -9.53 10.48 -8.24
N LEU A 13 -9.59 9.15 -8.03
CA LEU A 13 -8.74 8.17 -8.70
C LEU A 13 -9.12 7.92 -10.16
N GLU A 14 -10.35 8.23 -10.58
CA GLU A 14 -10.88 7.94 -11.93
C GLU A 14 -9.90 8.36 -13.04
N GLY A 15 -9.57 7.44 -13.96
CA GLY A 15 -8.67 7.70 -15.09
C GLY A 15 -7.40 6.87 -15.04
N THR A 16 -6.48 7.14 -15.96
CA THR A 16 -5.20 6.42 -16.10
C THR A 16 -4.06 7.24 -15.52
N TRP A 17 -3.17 6.58 -14.78
CA TRP A 17 -2.01 7.15 -14.11
C TRP A 17 -0.75 6.45 -14.58
N VAL A 18 0.33 7.21 -14.79
CA VAL A 18 1.63 6.69 -15.22
C VAL A 18 2.75 7.38 -14.46
N ASN A 19 3.95 6.78 -14.43
CA ASN A 19 5.10 7.36 -13.73
C ASN A 19 5.30 8.83 -14.10
N TYR A 20 5.60 9.63 -13.08
CA TYR A 20 6.05 10.99 -13.26
C TYR A 20 7.58 11.03 -13.32
N ASN A 21 8.13 11.08 -14.53
CA ASN A 21 9.58 11.15 -14.72
C ASN A 21 10.02 12.06 -15.89
N PRO A 22 9.74 13.36 -15.84
CA PRO A 22 10.06 14.28 -16.93
C PRO A 22 11.56 14.35 -17.26
N ASP A 23 12.42 14.10 -16.26
CA ASP A 23 13.87 14.18 -16.41
C ASP A 23 14.54 12.84 -16.72
N LYS A 24 13.77 11.74 -16.83
CA LYS A 24 14.27 10.35 -16.96
C LYS A 24 15.33 9.98 -15.91
N LYS A 25 15.18 10.49 -14.70
CA LYS A 25 16.06 10.18 -13.56
C LYS A 25 15.49 9.00 -12.78
N ASP A 26 16.34 8.26 -12.08
CA ASP A 26 15.91 7.10 -11.31
C ASP A 26 14.83 7.42 -10.27
N VAL A 27 14.83 8.65 -9.74
CA VAL A 27 13.86 9.13 -8.74
C VAL A 27 12.42 9.23 -9.24
N GLY A 28 12.19 9.31 -10.55
CA GLY A 28 10.85 9.36 -11.14
C GLY A 28 10.29 7.99 -11.53
N TRP A 29 11.07 6.92 -11.41
CA TRP A 29 10.59 5.55 -11.65
C TRP A 29 9.97 4.96 -10.39
N GLY A 30 9.03 4.02 -10.58
CA GLY A 30 8.58 3.15 -9.51
C GLY A 30 9.72 2.27 -9.04
N LEU A 31 9.69 1.84 -7.79
CA LEU A 31 10.69 0.96 -7.21
C LEU A 31 10.01 -0.16 -6.44
N HIS A 32 10.42 -1.40 -6.69
CA HIS A 32 10.05 -2.52 -5.82
C HIS A 32 11.27 -3.16 -5.17
N THR A 33 11.08 -3.69 -3.97
CA THR A 33 12.04 -4.57 -3.30
C THR A 33 11.41 -5.91 -3.03
N THR A 34 12.10 -7.00 -3.38
CA THR A 34 11.58 -8.36 -3.20
C THR A 34 12.69 -9.27 -2.70
N CYS A 35 12.40 -10.08 -1.69
CA CYS A 35 13.27 -11.19 -1.31
C CYS A 35 12.71 -12.49 -1.87
N MET A 36 13.56 -13.33 -2.44
CA MET A 36 13.17 -14.62 -3.02
C MET A 36 14.12 -15.73 -2.58
N PRO A 37 13.62 -16.96 -2.37
CA PRO A 37 14.49 -18.11 -2.14
C PRO A 37 15.38 -18.37 -3.36
N SER A 38 16.61 -18.81 -3.13
CA SER A 38 17.53 -19.11 -4.24
C SER A 38 17.18 -20.45 -4.91
N PRO A 39 17.40 -20.60 -6.22
CA PRO A 39 17.19 -21.88 -6.89
C PRO A 39 17.94 -23.03 -6.20
N GLY A 40 17.25 -24.16 -6.01
CA GLY A 40 17.80 -25.37 -5.38
C GLY A 40 17.82 -25.38 -3.85
N THR A 41 17.46 -24.27 -3.20
CA THR A 41 17.36 -24.19 -1.73
C THR A 41 16.08 -24.84 -1.22
N ASN A 42 16.13 -25.36 0.02
CA ASN A 42 14.96 -25.89 0.72
C ASN A 42 15.24 -25.89 2.24
N SER A 43 14.16 -25.92 3.02
CA SER A 43 14.25 -25.86 4.49
C SER A 43 14.91 -27.08 5.15
N GLU A 44 15.07 -28.19 4.44
CA GLU A 44 15.56 -29.46 5.02
C GLU A 44 17.06 -29.70 4.80
N THR A 45 17.59 -29.30 3.64
CA THR A 45 18.96 -29.68 3.22
C THR A 45 19.84 -28.50 2.80
N ILE A 46 19.27 -27.41 2.27
CA ILE A 46 20.02 -26.22 1.84
C ILE A 46 19.23 -24.96 2.24
N PHE A 47 19.37 -24.56 3.50
CA PHE A 47 18.69 -23.41 4.09
C PHE A 47 19.51 -22.12 3.95
N GLY A 48 18.87 -20.96 4.15
CA GLY A 48 19.56 -19.68 4.36
C GLY A 48 20.02 -18.87 3.13
N ILE A 49 19.85 -19.36 1.90
CA ILE A 49 20.29 -18.62 0.69
C ILE A 49 19.09 -17.97 -0.01
N PHE A 50 19.09 -16.64 -0.11
CA PHE A 50 18.08 -15.85 -0.81
C PHE A 50 18.70 -14.80 -1.73
N HIS A 51 17.87 -14.26 -2.62
CA HIS A 51 18.18 -13.14 -3.50
C HIS A 51 17.34 -11.93 -3.10
N PHE A 52 18.01 -10.79 -2.96
CA PHE A 52 17.38 -9.48 -2.85
C PHE A 52 17.31 -8.86 -4.24
N LEU A 53 16.10 -8.50 -4.67
CA LEU A 53 15.87 -7.72 -5.88
C LEU A 53 15.41 -6.33 -5.48
N CYS A 54 15.92 -5.32 -6.18
CA CYS A 54 15.51 -3.94 -6.04
C CYS A 54 15.54 -3.29 -7.42
N GLU A 55 14.39 -3.19 -8.08
CA GLU A 55 14.32 -2.85 -9.51
C GLU A 55 13.44 -1.63 -9.75
N ASN A 56 13.87 -0.78 -10.68
CA ASN A 56 13.09 0.35 -11.16
C ASN A 56 12.08 -0.14 -12.20
N TYR A 57 10.86 0.39 -12.14
CA TYR A 57 9.78 0.00 -13.04
C TYR A 57 8.98 1.19 -13.56
N THR A 58 8.40 0.98 -14.74
CA THR A 58 7.30 1.79 -15.25
C THR A 58 5.97 1.12 -14.94
N GLU A 59 4.93 1.91 -14.76
CA GLU A 59 3.61 1.47 -14.37
C GLU A 59 2.53 2.25 -15.12
N GLU A 60 1.50 1.53 -15.53
CA GLU A 60 0.21 2.09 -15.87
C GLU A 60 -0.84 1.57 -14.89
N LEU A 61 -1.55 2.50 -14.23
CA LEU A 61 -2.60 2.19 -13.26
C LEU A 61 -3.88 2.92 -13.68
N THR A 62 -4.92 2.17 -14.04
CA THR A 62 -6.19 2.73 -14.53
C THR A 62 -7.32 2.44 -13.56
N PHE A 63 -8.08 3.47 -13.21
CA PHE A 63 -9.29 3.36 -12.39
C PHE A 63 -10.54 3.67 -13.22
N SER A 64 -11.53 2.78 -13.16
CA SER A 64 -12.82 2.93 -13.84
C SER A 64 -13.97 2.87 -12.85
N LEU A 65 -14.85 3.87 -12.88
CA LEU A 65 -16.04 3.88 -12.03
C LEU A 65 -17.05 2.83 -12.50
N VAL A 66 -17.73 2.20 -11.54
CA VAL A 66 -18.87 1.33 -11.80
C VAL A 66 -20.15 2.13 -11.61
N ASP A 67 -21.00 2.18 -12.63
CA ASP A 67 -22.26 2.90 -12.58
C ASP A 67 -23.25 2.26 -11.59
N GLY A 68 -23.92 3.12 -10.81
CA GLY A 68 -24.93 2.73 -9.83
C GLY A 68 -24.36 2.26 -8.49
N GLY A 69 -25.03 2.61 -7.41
CA GLY A 69 -24.67 2.14 -6.08
C GLY A 69 -24.89 0.62 -5.99
N VAL A 70 -23.86 -0.10 -5.57
CA VAL A 70 -23.92 -1.55 -5.39
C VAL A 70 -24.59 -1.87 -4.05
N ARG A 71 -25.83 -2.38 -4.08
CA ARG A 71 -26.64 -2.65 -2.89
C ARG A 71 -26.21 -3.94 -2.19
N ASN A 72 -25.83 -3.84 -0.92
CA ASN A 72 -25.58 -4.95 0.00
C ASN A 72 -26.79 -5.10 0.94
N ARG A 73 -27.38 -6.31 0.95
CA ARG A 73 -28.61 -6.62 1.71
C ARG A 73 -28.28 -7.46 2.95
N GLY A 74 -28.55 -6.92 4.13
CA GLY A 74 -28.42 -7.60 5.43
C GLY A 74 -29.76 -7.78 6.15
N GLY A 75 -30.89 -7.76 5.42
CA GLY A 75 -32.24 -7.73 6.00
C GLY A 75 -32.60 -6.31 6.42
N THR A 76 -32.70 -6.04 7.72
CA THR A 76 -33.02 -4.70 8.24
C THR A 76 -31.86 -3.71 8.11
N ASN A 77 -30.66 -4.20 7.77
CA ASN A 77 -29.48 -3.40 7.53
C ASN A 77 -29.15 -3.39 6.04
N GLU A 78 -29.00 -2.20 5.47
CA GLU A 78 -28.57 -2.04 4.08
C GLU A 78 -27.38 -1.10 3.98
N GLN A 79 -26.55 -1.37 2.98
CA GLN A 79 -25.41 -0.55 2.62
C GLN A 79 -25.34 -0.44 1.10
N PHE A 80 -24.97 0.72 0.60
CA PHE A 80 -24.54 0.86 -0.79
C PHE A 80 -23.04 1.05 -0.85
N ALA A 81 -22.42 0.46 -1.87
CA ALA A 81 -21.02 0.67 -2.17
C ALA A 81 -20.84 1.39 -3.52
N GLY A 82 -19.97 2.39 -3.56
CA GLY A 82 -19.43 2.92 -4.81
C GLY A 82 -18.24 2.08 -5.23
N ALA A 83 -18.34 1.37 -6.34
CA ALA A 83 -17.25 0.52 -6.82
C ALA A 83 -16.38 1.25 -7.86
N VAL A 84 -15.06 1.16 -7.69
CA VAL A 84 -14.04 1.67 -8.60
C VAL A 84 -13.12 0.52 -8.97
N LYS A 85 -13.20 0.04 -10.22
CA LYS A 85 -12.28 -0.97 -10.74
C LYS A 85 -10.89 -0.39 -10.84
N TYR A 86 -9.86 -1.18 -10.60
CA TYR A 86 -8.51 -0.84 -11.00
C TYR A 86 -7.87 -1.95 -11.82
N ASN A 87 -6.93 -1.56 -12.69
CA ASN A 87 -6.04 -2.45 -13.42
C ASN A 87 -4.65 -1.84 -13.40
N GLN A 88 -3.66 -2.63 -12.99
CA GLN A 88 -2.27 -2.23 -12.83
C GLN A 88 -1.38 -3.11 -13.70
N SER A 89 -0.51 -2.48 -14.48
CA SER A 89 0.52 -3.14 -15.28
C SER A 89 1.88 -2.55 -14.97
N ILE A 90 2.87 -3.40 -14.68
CA ILE A 90 4.23 -2.99 -14.33
C ILE A 90 5.23 -3.64 -15.29
N GLN A 91 6.14 -2.81 -15.82
CA GLN A 91 7.24 -3.23 -16.67
C GLN A 91 8.58 -2.77 -16.09
N ARG A 92 9.59 -3.63 -16.15
CA ARG A 92 10.93 -3.30 -15.67
C ARG A 92 11.60 -2.29 -16.60
N VAL A 93 12.21 -1.24 -16.03
CA VAL A 93 12.83 -0.15 -16.82
C VAL A 93 13.99 -0.65 -17.68
N SER A 94 14.77 -1.63 -17.21
CA SER A 94 16.01 -2.03 -17.90
C SER A 94 15.79 -2.69 -19.26
N ASP A 95 14.64 -3.35 -19.48
CA ASP A 95 14.38 -4.09 -20.72
C ASP A 95 12.90 -4.16 -21.16
N GLY A 96 11.98 -3.51 -20.41
CA GLY A 96 10.56 -3.46 -20.75
C GLY A 96 9.79 -4.77 -20.51
N VAL A 97 10.39 -5.77 -19.86
CA VAL A 97 9.67 -7.01 -19.54
C VAL A 97 8.58 -6.73 -18.50
N GLY A 98 7.36 -7.21 -18.76
CA GLY A 98 6.27 -7.20 -17.78
C GLY A 98 6.63 -8.08 -16.57
N ILE A 99 6.64 -7.49 -15.38
CA ILE A 99 7.03 -8.17 -14.13
C ILE A 99 5.86 -8.34 -13.16
N HIS A 100 4.78 -7.59 -13.34
CA HIS A 100 3.59 -7.69 -12.50
C HIS A 100 2.36 -7.14 -13.21
N GLU A 101 1.22 -7.77 -12.93
CA GLU A 101 -0.11 -7.35 -13.36
C GLU A 101 -1.04 -7.58 -12.18
N GLU A 102 -2.00 -6.71 -11.91
CA GLU A 102 -3.06 -7.02 -10.94
C GLU A 102 -4.32 -6.20 -11.24
N ASP A 103 -5.47 -6.73 -10.83
CA ASP A 103 -6.75 -6.08 -10.99
C ASP A 103 -7.69 -6.36 -9.83
N GLY A 104 -8.70 -5.51 -9.68
CA GLY A 104 -9.68 -5.64 -8.62
C GLY A 104 -10.56 -4.41 -8.48
N MET A 105 -11.01 -4.15 -7.26
CA MET A 105 -11.90 -3.03 -6.97
C MET A 105 -11.54 -2.34 -5.66
N TYR A 106 -11.63 -1.02 -5.66
CA TYR A 106 -11.85 -0.23 -4.46
C TYR A 106 -13.35 -0.04 -4.26
N LEU A 107 -13.80 -0.15 -3.02
CA LEU A 107 -15.18 0.01 -2.61
C LEU A 107 -15.28 1.14 -1.60
N TRP A 108 -16.03 2.18 -1.96
CA TRP A 108 -16.50 3.19 -1.02
C TRP A 108 -17.71 2.63 -0.28
N MET A 109 -17.56 2.35 1.01
CA MET A 109 -18.60 1.72 1.81
C MET A 109 -19.40 2.79 2.55
N ASN A 110 -20.60 3.12 2.07
CA ASN A 110 -21.45 4.10 2.72
C ASN A 110 -21.86 3.63 4.13
N PRO A 111 -22.26 4.56 5.02
CA PRO A 111 -22.90 4.20 6.27
C PRO A 111 -24.07 3.24 6.02
N MET A 112 -24.20 2.21 6.84
CA MET A 112 -25.40 1.38 6.82
C MET A 112 -26.59 2.17 7.36
N TYR A 113 -27.76 1.86 6.83
CA TYR A 113 -29.02 2.42 7.30
C TYR A 113 -30.06 1.32 7.52
N ASN A 114 -31.05 1.64 8.35
CA ASN A 114 -32.18 0.75 8.59
C ASN A 114 -33.10 0.72 7.36
N HIS A 115 -33.36 -0.48 6.83
CA HIS A 115 -34.32 -0.69 5.76
C HIS A 115 -35.52 -1.50 6.26
N ALA A 116 -36.56 -0.81 6.73
CA ALA A 116 -37.83 -1.44 7.05
C ALA A 116 -38.50 -2.00 5.78
N ALA A 117 -39.16 -3.15 5.91
CA ALA A 117 -39.88 -3.76 4.80
C ALA A 117 -40.98 -2.83 4.26
N THR A 118 -40.93 -2.54 2.96
CA THR A 118 -41.96 -1.78 2.23
C THR A 118 -42.62 -2.69 1.21
N GLU A 119 -43.79 -2.33 0.68
CA GLU A 119 -44.42 -3.14 -0.37
C GLU A 119 -43.47 -3.34 -1.57
N GLU A 120 -42.76 -2.28 -1.98
CA GLU A 120 -41.77 -2.35 -3.06
C GLU A 120 -40.64 -3.32 -2.72
N SER A 121 -40.01 -3.20 -1.54
CA SER A 121 -38.85 -4.03 -1.19
C SER A 121 -39.20 -5.49 -0.96
N VAL A 122 -40.40 -5.78 -0.42
CA VAL A 122 -40.88 -7.16 -0.28
C VAL A 122 -41.08 -7.82 -1.65
N ILE A 123 -41.59 -7.09 -2.64
CA ILE A 123 -41.72 -7.60 -4.01
C ILE A 123 -40.34 -7.75 -4.67
N SER A 124 -39.48 -6.73 -4.60
CA SER A 124 -38.20 -6.72 -5.30
C SER A 124 -37.19 -7.72 -4.75
N ASP A 125 -37.28 -8.03 -3.45
CA ASP A 125 -36.35 -8.90 -2.75
C ASP A 125 -36.96 -10.28 -2.43
N ASN A 126 -38.10 -10.63 -3.04
CA ASN A 126 -38.81 -11.91 -2.87
C ASN A 126 -39.13 -12.25 -1.40
N GLY A 127 -39.56 -11.25 -0.62
CA GLY A 127 -39.88 -11.39 0.81
C GLY A 127 -41.22 -12.08 1.12
N PHE A 128 -42.05 -12.41 0.12
CA PHE A 128 -43.33 -13.09 0.33
C PHE A 128 -43.19 -14.60 0.57
N PRO A 129 -44.05 -15.21 1.42
CA PRO A 129 -45.05 -14.61 2.30
C PRO A 129 -44.52 -14.24 3.70
N GLY A 130 -43.20 -14.11 3.87
CA GLY A 130 -42.55 -14.21 5.19
C GLY A 130 -42.47 -12.93 6.02
N ILE A 131 -42.60 -11.74 5.44
CA ILE A 131 -42.34 -10.48 6.16
C ILE A 131 -43.50 -9.48 6.09
N ALA A 132 -43.87 -8.92 7.24
CA ALA A 132 -44.89 -7.87 7.33
C ALA A 132 -44.31 -6.51 6.92
N ILE A 133 -45.13 -5.66 6.31
CA ILE A 133 -44.75 -4.27 6.02
C ILE A 133 -44.43 -3.53 7.32
N GLY A 134 -43.35 -2.77 7.33
CA GLY A 134 -42.80 -2.09 8.49
C GLY A 134 -41.90 -2.95 9.39
N ALA A 135 -41.80 -4.27 9.14
CA ALA A 135 -40.86 -5.11 9.88
C ALA A 135 -39.42 -4.61 9.69
N GLY A 136 -38.64 -4.61 10.77
CA GLY A 136 -37.27 -4.13 10.77
C GLY A 136 -37.06 -2.68 11.18
N ALA A 137 -38.14 -1.87 11.30
CA ALA A 137 -38.05 -0.44 11.62
C ALA A 137 -37.30 -0.11 12.93
N ASN A 138 -37.27 -1.02 13.90
CA ASN A 138 -36.57 -0.87 15.18
C ASN A 138 -35.32 -1.77 15.31
N GLY A 139 -34.81 -2.29 14.19
CA GLY A 139 -33.64 -3.17 14.16
C GLY A 139 -32.34 -2.46 14.56
N PRO A 140 -31.31 -3.21 14.99
CA PRO A 140 -30.02 -2.64 15.32
C PRO A 140 -29.37 -2.03 14.07
N ASN A 141 -28.88 -0.80 14.20
CA ASN A 141 -28.03 -0.16 13.20
C ASN A 141 -26.57 -0.55 13.47
N TYR A 142 -25.98 -1.28 12.55
CA TYR A 142 -24.53 -1.53 12.57
C TYR A 142 -23.83 -0.34 11.90
N VAL A 143 -22.74 0.17 12.47
CA VAL A 143 -21.88 1.16 11.80
C VAL A 143 -20.63 0.41 11.33
N PRO A 144 -20.32 0.38 10.01
CA PRO A 144 -19.14 -0.33 9.56
C PRO A 144 -17.90 0.35 10.14
N PRO A 145 -16.91 -0.41 10.64
CA PRO A 145 -15.71 0.17 11.25
C PRO A 145 -14.74 0.80 10.23
N TYR A 146 -14.95 0.56 8.94
CA TYR A 146 -14.12 1.00 7.84
C TYR A 146 -14.98 1.65 6.76
N SER A 147 -14.44 2.64 6.06
CA SER A 147 -15.13 3.37 4.99
C SER A 147 -14.66 2.95 3.60
N ILE A 148 -13.49 2.30 3.50
CA ILE A 148 -12.90 1.86 2.24
C ILE A 148 -12.47 0.40 2.33
N ALA A 149 -12.74 -0.37 1.27
CA ALA A 149 -12.16 -1.69 1.06
C ALA A 149 -11.47 -1.75 -0.30
N ARG A 150 -10.42 -2.57 -0.44
CA ARG A 150 -9.79 -2.92 -1.72
C ARG A 150 -9.68 -4.42 -1.84
N SER A 151 -10.23 -4.99 -2.91
CA SER A 151 -10.01 -6.37 -3.32
C SER A 151 -9.05 -6.43 -4.49
N GLY A 152 -8.31 -7.53 -4.63
CA GLY A 152 -7.36 -7.71 -5.73
C GLY A 152 -7.05 -9.16 -6.02
N THR A 153 -6.73 -9.45 -7.28
CA THR A 153 -6.22 -10.75 -7.73
C THR A 153 -4.79 -10.56 -8.23
N ILE A 154 -3.86 -11.31 -7.66
CA ILE A 154 -2.43 -11.19 -7.91
C ILE A 154 -1.96 -12.46 -8.64
N PRO A 155 -1.27 -12.35 -9.80
CA PRO A 155 -0.88 -13.47 -10.65
C PRO A 155 0.14 -14.40 -10.00
N HIS A 156 0.79 -13.96 -8.93
CA HIS A 156 1.65 -14.80 -8.10
C HIS A 156 0.88 -15.81 -7.24
N GLY A 157 -0.46 -15.83 -7.31
CA GLY A 157 -1.30 -16.83 -6.67
C GLY A 157 -1.88 -16.39 -5.33
N SER A 158 -2.22 -15.11 -5.20
CA SER A 158 -2.86 -14.55 -4.01
C SER A 158 -4.08 -13.71 -4.40
N ALA A 159 -5.09 -13.70 -3.53
CA ALA A 159 -6.19 -12.74 -3.57
C ALA A 159 -6.24 -11.97 -2.25
N ILE A 160 -6.53 -10.68 -2.32
CA ILE A 160 -6.47 -9.79 -1.15
C ILE A 160 -7.83 -9.16 -0.86
N MET A 161 -8.06 -8.88 0.41
CA MET A 161 -9.06 -7.95 0.90
C MET A 161 -8.42 -7.11 2.01
N ILE A 162 -8.26 -5.82 1.76
CA ILE A 162 -7.78 -4.86 2.76
C ILE A 162 -8.83 -3.79 3.01
N THR A 163 -8.93 -3.32 4.24
CA THR A 163 -9.92 -2.32 4.65
C THR A 163 -9.26 -1.21 5.44
N GLY A 164 -9.92 -0.06 5.52
CA GLY A 164 -9.46 1.05 6.33
C GLY A 164 -10.22 2.33 6.04
N GLY A 165 -9.50 3.45 6.09
CA GLY A 165 -10.08 4.79 6.09
C GLY A 165 -9.26 5.80 5.29
N PHE A 166 -9.60 7.06 5.47
CA PHE A 166 -8.93 8.16 4.81
C PHE A 166 -8.96 9.44 5.66
N GLN A 167 -8.11 10.38 5.26
CA GLN A 167 -8.17 11.79 5.62
C GLN A 167 -8.03 12.61 4.35
N ALA A 168 -8.90 13.60 4.16
CA ALA A 168 -8.90 14.46 2.99
C ALA A 168 -8.37 15.85 3.32
N ASP A 169 -7.95 16.57 2.28
CA ASP A 169 -7.58 17.98 2.33
C ASP A 169 -6.48 18.33 3.35
N ILE A 170 -5.54 17.41 3.60
CA ILE A 170 -4.40 17.66 4.47
C ILE A 170 -3.50 18.70 3.80
N PRO A 171 -3.22 19.87 4.41
CA PRO A 171 -2.43 20.91 3.78
C PRO A 171 -0.97 20.50 3.55
N GLY A 172 -0.39 20.97 2.45
CA GLY A 172 1.03 20.80 2.13
C GLY A 172 1.37 19.42 1.56
N LYS A 173 2.55 18.91 1.92
CA LYS A 173 3.11 17.66 1.41
C LYS A 173 3.16 16.58 2.49
N PRO A 174 3.12 15.28 2.13
CA PRO A 174 3.35 14.21 3.09
C PRO A 174 4.75 14.32 3.71
N ASP A 175 4.84 14.06 5.02
CA ASP A 175 6.11 14.03 5.73
C ASP A 175 6.81 12.68 5.56
N TYR A 176 8.13 12.72 5.37
CA TYR A 176 8.97 11.52 5.29
C TYR A 176 10.20 11.69 6.18
N PRO A 177 10.75 10.60 6.74
CA PRO A 177 11.91 10.67 7.60
C PRO A 177 13.17 11.07 6.83
N ALA A 178 14.17 11.52 7.58
CA ALA A 178 15.48 11.89 7.10
C ALA A 178 16.57 11.31 8.00
N GLY A 179 17.78 11.22 7.47
CA GLY A 179 18.96 10.80 8.18
C GLY A 179 18.83 9.47 8.91
N ALA A 180 19.10 9.48 10.21
CA ALA A 180 19.01 8.31 11.08
C ALA A 180 17.56 7.98 11.48
N ASP A 181 16.63 8.93 11.38
CA ASP A 181 15.22 8.73 11.76
C ASP A 181 14.51 7.75 10.81
N CYS A 182 15.08 7.53 9.62
CA CYS A 182 14.63 6.53 8.65
C CYS A 182 14.62 5.09 9.19
N TRP A 183 15.28 4.84 10.32
CA TRP A 183 15.35 3.54 10.98
C TRP A 183 14.26 3.31 12.02
N THR A 184 13.46 4.33 12.35
CA THR A 184 12.36 4.19 13.31
C THR A 184 11.25 3.31 12.72
N GLN A 185 10.87 2.27 13.48
CA GLN A 185 9.87 1.26 13.11
C GLN A 185 8.86 1.06 14.25
N PRO A 186 7.57 0.89 13.95
CA PRO A 186 6.92 1.34 12.72
C PRO A 186 7.04 2.87 12.62
N PHE A 187 7.11 3.41 11.40
CA PHE A 187 6.80 4.81 11.17
C PHE A 187 5.37 5.10 11.63
N THR A 188 5.18 5.40 12.91
CA THR A 188 3.90 5.92 13.38
C THR A 188 3.82 7.35 12.90
N GLN A 189 3.48 7.56 11.62
CA GLN A 189 2.67 8.73 11.32
C GLN A 189 1.41 8.52 12.14
N SER A 190 1.35 9.19 13.29
CA SER A 190 0.07 9.42 13.95
C SER A 190 -0.85 9.95 12.86
N TRP A 191 -2.08 9.43 12.79
CA TRP A 191 -3.11 10.01 11.95
C TRP A 191 -3.03 11.53 12.08
N PRO A 192 -2.79 12.26 10.98
CA PRO A 192 -2.72 13.71 11.03
C PRO A 192 -3.87 14.24 11.86
N THR A 193 -3.58 15.09 12.84
CA THR A 193 -4.63 15.68 13.67
C THR A 193 -5.44 16.60 12.78
N THR A 194 -6.66 16.20 12.43
CA THR A 194 -7.59 17.10 11.76
C THR A 194 -7.99 18.20 12.73
N PRO A 195 -7.96 19.48 12.33
CA PRO A 195 -8.57 20.54 13.13
C PRO A 195 -10.03 20.17 13.45
N PRO A 196 -10.54 20.44 14.67
CA PRO A 196 -11.96 20.27 14.94
C PRO A 196 -12.79 21.12 13.96
N PRO A 197 -13.97 20.63 13.52
CA PRO A 197 -14.81 21.37 12.59
C PRO A 197 -15.24 22.72 13.20
N GLU A 198 -15.45 23.72 12.34
CA GLU A 198 -16.04 25.01 12.75
C GLU A 198 -17.56 24.90 13.05
N ASP A 199 -18.21 23.80 12.63
CA ASP A 199 -19.65 23.52 12.79
C ASP A 199 -19.88 22.03 13.12
N ASP A 200 -20.48 21.76 14.29
CA ASP A 200 -20.75 20.41 14.81
C ASP A 200 -21.88 19.66 14.08
N THR A 201 -22.58 20.29 13.13
CA THR A 201 -23.67 19.69 12.34
C THR A 201 -23.21 19.20 10.96
N ILE A 202 -21.98 19.54 10.56
CA ILE A 202 -21.35 19.08 9.34
C ILE A 202 -20.45 17.91 9.75
N VAL A 203 -20.76 16.68 9.29
CA VAL A 203 -19.81 15.56 9.38
C VAL A 203 -18.51 16.08 8.77
N PRO A 204 -17.39 16.19 9.52
CA PRO A 204 -16.18 16.77 8.97
C PRO A 204 -15.87 16.05 7.67
N ALA A 205 -15.55 16.80 6.62
CA ALA A 205 -15.03 16.21 5.38
C ALA A 205 -13.71 15.43 5.58
N ALA A 206 -13.29 15.11 6.82
CA ALA A 206 -11.89 14.81 7.15
C ALA A 206 -11.62 13.52 7.96
N ILE A 207 -12.58 12.81 8.57
CA ILE A 207 -12.32 11.49 9.19
C ILE A 207 -13.56 10.60 9.09
N ALA A 208 -13.54 9.58 8.22
CA ALA A 208 -14.66 8.63 8.10
C ALA A 208 -14.41 7.28 8.79
N ALA A 209 -13.25 7.05 9.40
CA ALA A 209 -12.99 5.82 10.13
C ALA A 209 -12.10 6.09 11.35
N ASN A 210 -12.26 5.25 12.38
CA ASN A 210 -11.31 5.20 13.49
C ASN A 210 -9.89 5.17 12.93
N PRO A 211 -8.96 5.98 13.46
CA PRO A 211 -7.58 5.94 13.02
C PRO A 211 -7.05 4.51 13.18
N VAL A 212 -6.96 3.76 12.07
CA VAL A 212 -6.35 2.42 12.07
C VAL A 212 -4.88 2.66 12.34
N PRO A 213 -4.31 2.25 13.49
CA PRO A 213 -2.89 2.42 13.72
C PRO A 213 -2.18 1.52 12.71
N LEU A 214 -1.82 2.08 11.54
CA LEU A 214 -1.14 1.32 10.52
C LEU A 214 0.30 1.11 10.98
N ALA A 215 0.79 -0.10 10.75
CA ALA A 215 2.21 -0.34 10.78
C ALA A 215 2.85 0.61 9.76
N GLY A 216 3.68 1.52 10.25
CA GLY A 216 4.43 2.43 9.40
C GLY A 216 5.30 1.72 8.37
N SER A 217 5.76 2.49 7.38
CA SER A 217 6.62 2.03 6.30
C SER A 217 7.81 1.21 6.85
N PRO A 218 7.91 -0.09 6.52
CA PRO A 218 9.01 -0.91 6.97
C PRO A 218 10.32 -0.57 6.23
N LEU A 219 11.42 -1.05 6.78
CA LEU A 219 12.66 -1.20 6.01
C LEU A 219 12.47 -2.37 5.04
N ALA A 220 13.23 -2.42 3.94
CA ALA A 220 13.33 -3.62 3.10
C ALA A 220 14.11 -4.77 3.78
N ILE A 221 14.46 -4.59 5.05
CA ILE A 221 15.15 -5.56 5.89
C ILE A 221 14.10 -6.29 6.73
N SER A 222 14.22 -7.61 6.80
CA SER A 222 13.35 -8.43 7.63
C SER A 222 13.41 -8.00 9.11
N PRO A 223 12.28 -7.70 9.76
CA PRO A 223 12.23 -7.44 11.20
C PRO A 223 12.74 -8.62 12.04
N SER A 224 12.51 -9.85 11.57
CA SER A 224 12.98 -11.07 12.24
C SER A 224 14.50 -11.28 12.15
N MET A 225 15.23 -10.51 11.34
CA MET A 225 16.69 -10.61 11.21
C MET A 225 17.45 -9.64 12.13
N GLY A 226 16.75 -8.80 12.90
CA GLY A 226 17.33 -7.92 13.92
C GLY A 226 18.18 -6.77 13.35
N ALA A 227 17.53 -5.74 12.81
CA ALA A 227 18.20 -4.58 12.21
C ALA A 227 19.27 -3.91 13.10
N ALA A 228 19.11 -3.93 14.42
CA ALA A 228 20.11 -3.41 15.36
C ALA A 228 21.40 -4.27 15.42
N ALA A 229 21.31 -5.59 15.23
CA ALA A 229 22.47 -6.47 15.16
C ALA A 229 23.25 -6.28 13.84
N LEU A 230 22.54 -5.91 12.76
CA LEU A 230 23.11 -5.66 11.43
C LEU A 230 23.98 -4.40 11.34
N LEU A 231 23.75 -3.43 12.24
CA LEU A 231 24.48 -2.16 12.30
C LEU A 231 25.78 -2.25 13.12
N SER A 232 26.08 -3.43 13.69
CA SER A 232 27.37 -3.71 14.34
C SER A 232 28.39 -4.13 13.28
N VAL A 233 28.94 -3.15 12.56
CA VAL A 233 30.10 -3.42 11.71
C VAL A 233 31.31 -3.71 12.57
N GLY A 234 32.05 -4.77 12.24
CA GLY A 234 33.08 -5.41 13.06
C GLY A 234 34.36 -4.60 13.34
N ASP A 235 34.28 -3.29 13.47
CA ASP A 235 35.37 -2.41 13.94
C ASP A 235 35.35 -2.17 15.46
N GLY A 236 34.36 -2.72 16.18
CA GLY A 236 34.19 -2.58 17.62
C GLY A 236 33.34 -1.37 18.05
N SER A 237 32.78 -0.61 17.09
CA SER A 237 31.86 0.48 17.37
C SER A 237 30.49 -0.03 17.85
N PRO A 238 29.80 0.71 18.74
CA PRO A 238 28.43 0.37 19.12
C PRO A 238 27.48 0.44 17.90
N PRO A 239 26.47 -0.44 17.81
CA PRO A 239 25.51 -0.41 16.71
C PRO A 239 24.79 0.94 16.66
N ALA A 240 24.82 1.62 15.51
CA ALA A 240 24.15 2.89 15.29
C ALA A 240 23.43 2.92 13.93
N PRO A 241 22.23 3.51 13.83
CA PRO A 241 21.53 3.68 12.56
C PRO A 241 22.39 4.40 11.50
N LEU A 242 22.36 3.92 10.26
CA LEU A 242 22.99 4.64 9.15
C LEU A 242 22.22 5.93 8.85
N ASN A 243 22.92 7.03 8.61
CA ASN A 243 22.32 8.20 7.99
C ASN A 243 21.96 7.85 6.54
N LEU A 244 20.68 7.66 6.22
CA LEU A 244 20.25 7.28 4.87
C LEU A 244 20.23 8.44 3.85
N ASP A 245 20.58 9.66 4.27
CA ASP A 245 20.85 10.78 3.36
C ASP A 245 22.35 10.90 3.00
N ALA A 246 23.21 10.12 3.65
CA ALA A 246 24.63 10.01 3.32
C ALA A 246 24.87 8.87 2.31
N PRO A 247 26.01 8.87 1.58
CA PRO A 247 26.40 7.74 0.74
C PRO A 247 26.52 6.43 1.53
N ALA A 248 26.32 5.31 0.84
CA ALA A 248 26.53 3.99 1.43
C ALA A 248 27.95 3.88 2.02
N PRO A 249 28.10 3.36 3.25
CA PRO A 249 29.40 3.26 3.91
C PRO A 249 30.33 2.27 3.20
N ALA A 250 31.64 2.52 3.27
CA ALA A 250 32.65 1.76 2.51
C ALA A 250 32.63 0.24 2.80
N TRP A 251 32.32 -0.16 4.04
CA TRP A 251 32.22 -1.58 4.43
C TRP A 251 31.15 -2.33 3.64
N ALA A 252 30.11 -1.64 3.13
CA ALA A 252 29.06 -2.27 2.34
C ALA A 252 29.64 -2.88 1.05
N PHE A 253 30.79 -2.39 0.57
CA PHE A 253 31.43 -2.86 -0.65
C PHE A 253 32.54 -3.91 -0.42
N ASP A 254 32.72 -4.40 0.81
CA ASP A 254 33.71 -5.43 1.12
C ASP A 254 33.32 -6.80 0.51
N LYS A 255 34.02 -7.21 -0.54
CA LYS A 255 33.74 -8.46 -1.27
C LYS A 255 34.13 -9.72 -0.51
N SER A 256 34.80 -9.62 0.65
CA SER A 256 35.20 -10.78 1.45
C SER A 256 34.06 -11.31 2.33
N LEU A 257 33.08 -10.48 2.69
CA LEU A 257 31.95 -10.85 3.56
C LEU A 257 31.10 -12.01 3.01
N PRO A 258 30.72 -12.04 1.71
CA PRO A 258 30.00 -13.19 1.15
C PRO A 258 30.78 -14.50 1.19
N THR A 259 32.11 -14.46 1.23
CA THR A 259 32.94 -15.67 1.31
C THR A 259 33.17 -16.11 2.76
N THR A 260 33.38 -15.15 3.66
CA THR A 260 33.71 -15.41 5.07
C THR A 260 32.47 -15.69 5.92
N GLN A 261 31.32 -15.14 5.54
CA GLN A 261 30.05 -15.26 6.27
C GLN A 261 28.85 -15.39 5.29
N PRO A 262 28.84 -16.40 4.39
CA PRO A 262 27.88 -16.52 3.29
C PRO A 262 26.42 -16.49 3.73
N ASP A 263 26.12 -17.06 4.90
CA ASP A 263 24.76 -17.27 5.42
C ASP A 263 24.43 -16.32 6.60
N SER A 264 25.22 -15.26 6.80
CA SER A 264 24.98 -14.29 7.87
C SER A 264 23.96 -13.23 7.47
N ASN A 265 23.21 -12.73 8.45
CA ASN A 265 22.35 -11.57 8.28
C ASN A 265 23.17 -10.35 7.80
N LEU A 266 24.44 -10.25 8.19
CA LEU A 266 25.35 -9.18 7.78
C LEU A 266 25.61 -9.19 6.26
N THR A 267 25.84 -10.35 5.66
CA THR A 267 26.02 -10.47 4.20
C THR A 267 24.76 -10.06 3.44
N TYR A 268 23.56 -10.34 3.97
CA TYR A 268 22.32 -9.83 3.39
C TYR A 268 22.21 -8.31 3.48
N PHE A 269 22.41 -7.79 4.69
CA PHE A 269 22.33 -6.37 4.94
C PHE A 269 23.29 -5.59 4.06
N GLN A 270 24.51 -6.09 3.92
CA GLN A 270 25.51 -5.59 3.01
C GLN A 270 24.98 -5.49 1.58
N ARG A 271 24.36 -6.55 1.04
CA ARG A 271 23.82 -6.55 -0.34
C ARG A 271 22.77 -5.46 -0.55
N ILE A 272 21.92 -5.21 0.44
CA ILE A 272 20.91 -4.15 0.37
C ILE A 272 21.58 -2.77 0.40
N VAL A 273 22.51 -2.55 1.33
CA VAL A 273 23.19 -1.25 1.49
C VAL A 273 24.10 -0.94 0.31
N ALA A 274 24.75 -1.94 -0.27
CA ALA A 274 25.62 -1.80 -1.45
C ALA A 274 24.86 -1.74 -2.78
N HIS A 275 23.53 -1.87 -2.76
CA HIS A 275 22.72 -1.91 -3.97
C HIS A 275 22.79 -0.57 -4.73
N PRO A 276 22.83 -0.56 -6.08
CA PRO A 276 22.87 0.68 -6.87
C PRO A 276 21.72 1.66 -6.60
N ASN A 277 20.55 1.16 -6.20
CA ASN A 277 19.40 1.96 -5.79
C ASN A 277 19.45 2.43 -4.32
N TYR A 278 20.57 2.31 -3.62
CA TYR A 278 20.72 2.90 -2.29
C TYR A 278 20.47 4.43 -2.33
N PRO A 279 19.75 5.03 -1.36
CA PRO A 279 19.24 4.44 -0.10
C PRO A 279 17.88 3.76 -0.23
N TYR A 280 17.24 3.83 -1.40
CA TYR A 280 15.89 3.30 -1.62
C TYR A 280 15.81 1.77 -1.51
N SER A 281 16.91 1.07 -1.76
CA SER A 281 17.03 -0.36 -1.48
C SER A 281 16.82 -0.71 -0.01
N VAL A 282 17.20 0.18 0.91
CA VAL A 282 16.99 0.00 2.37
C VAL A 282 15.61 0.52 2.78
N ARG A 283 15.24 1.69 2.25
CA ARG A 283 14.03 2.43 2.63
C ARG A 283 13.30 2.94 1.38
N PRO A 284 12.44 2.13 0.75
CA PRO A 284 11.82 2.47 -0.53
C PRO A 284 11.02 3.77 -0.52
N ASN A 285 10.32 4.11 0.57
CA ASN A 285 9.54 5.35 0.65
C ASN A 285 10.38 6.64 0.59
N LEU A 286 11.72 6.59 0.71
CA LEU A 286 12.56 7.74 0.38
C LEU A 286 12.50 8.11 -1.10
N ARG A 287 12.13 7.17 -1.99
CA ARG A 287 11.85 7.45 -3.40
C ARG A 287 10.68 8.42 -3.52
N LEU A 288 9.63 8.21 -2.72
CA LEU A 288 8.46 9.09 -2.68
C LEU A 288 8.84 10.48 -2.15
N ARG A 289 9.61 10.54 -1.06
CA ARG A 289 10.15 11.79 -0.50
C ARG A 289 10.92 12.59 -1.55
N ASP A 290 11.85 11.94 -2.24
CA ASP A 290 12.77 12.62 -3.15
C ASP A 290 12.07 13.06 -4.45
N ALA A 291 11.04 12.33 -4.90
CA ALA A 291 10.22 12.72 -6.04
C ALA A 291 9.45 14.03 -5.81
N ILE A 292 9.12 14.35 -4.56
CA ILE A 292 8.27 15.51 -4.22
C ILE A 292 9.06 16.67 -3.61
N LYS A 293 10.36 16.51 -3.38
CA LYS A 293 11.18 17.45 -2.60
C LYS A 293 11.11 18.89 -3.11
N ASP A 294 11.07 19.05 -4.44
CA ASP A 294 11.07 20.34 -5.15
C ASP A 294 9.67 20.70 -5.72
N GLN A 295 8.65 19.89 -5.44
CA GLN A 295 7.30 20.14 -5.92
C GLN A 295 6.55 21.09 -5.00
N ARG A 296 5.76 21.99 -5.60
CA ARG A 296 4.79 22.82 -4.85
C ARG A 296 3.50 22.03 -4.69
N MET A 297 3.16 21.66 -3.45
CA MET A 297 1.92 20.95 -3.11
C MET A 297 0.99 21.84 -2.30
N GLU A 298 -0.29 21.83 -2.65
CA GLU A 298 -1.30 22.55 -1.88
C GLU A 298 -1.86 21.68 -0.76
N LYS A 299 -2.21 20.43 -1.10
CA LYS A 299 -2.86 19.49 -0.19
C LYS A 299 -2.80 18.06 -0.71
N TYR A 300 -3.17 17.11 0.15
CA TYR A 300 -3.36 15.72 -0.23
C TYR A 300 -4.50 15.02 0.52
N THR A 301 -5.06 13.99 -0.10
CA THR A 301 -5.89 12.97 0.55
C THR A 301 -5.03 11.74 0.83
N LEU A 302 -5.03 11.25 2.06
CA LEU A 302 -4.37 10.01 2.47
C LEU A 302 -5.42 8.90 2.65
N ILE A 303 -5.29 7.80 1.91
CA ILE A 303 -6.06 6.57 2.12
C ILE A 303 -5.14 5.50 2.71
N GLN A 304 -5.61 4.84 3.75
CA GLN A 304 -4.85 3.90 4.57
C GLN A 304 -5.63 2.60 4.74
N LEU A 305 -5.11 1.52 4.16
CA LEU A 305 -5.75 0.20 4.15
C LEU A 305 -4.81 -0.88 4.68
N THR A 306 -5.37 -1.89 5.34
CA THR A 306 -4.61 -3.05 5.85
C THR A 306 -5.46 -4.31 5.87
N SER A 307 -4.81 -5.46 5.75
CA SER A 307 -5.44 -6.77 6.00
C SER A 307 -5.61 -7.06 7.49
N LYS A 308 -4.84 -6.39 8.38
CA LYS A 308 -4.83 -6.63 9.82
C LYS A 308 -5.08 -5.35 10.62
N HIS A 309 -6.01 -5.42 11.56
CA HIS A 309 -6.45 -4.34 12.43
C HIS A 309 -6.29 -4.71 13.90
N ASN A 310 -6.08 -3.71 14.76
CA ASN A 310 -6.05 -3.86 16.22
C ASN A 310 -7.47 -4.04 16.78
N GLY A 311 -8.09 -5.20 16.50
CA GLY A 311 -9.48 -5.51 16.80
C GLY A 311 -10.43 -5.31 15.62
N GLY A 312 -11.71 -5.61 15.82
CA GLY A 312 -12.75 -5.50 14.78
C GLY A 312 -12.64 -6.55 13.65
N PRO A 313 -13.51 -6.46 12.62
CA PRO A 313 -13.44 -7.29 11.43
C PRO A 313 -12.09 -7.14 10.74
N GLN A 314 -11.55 -8.24 10.23
CA GLN A 314 -10.26 -8.25 9.54
C GLN A 314 -10.45 -8.27 8.03
N GLY A 315 -9.45 -7.78 7.31
CA GLY A 315 -9.27 -8.15 5.92
C GLY A 315 -8.74 -9.58 5.82
N GLY A 316 -8.17 -9.94 4.67
CA GLY A 316 -7.59 -11.26 4.48
C GLY A 316 -6.77 -11.39 3.23
N ILE A 317 -5.93 -12.42 3.21
CA ILE A 317 -5.18 -12.85 2.04
C ILE A 317 -5.46 -14.33 1.87
N LEU A 318 -5.88 -14.73 0.67
CA LEU A 318 -6.05 -16.11 0.28
C LEU A 318 -4.91 -16.48 -0.67
N ASN A 319 -4.17 -17.52 -0.33
CA ASN A 319 -3.01 -17.98 -1.08
C ASN A 319 -3.33 -19.30 -1.77
N THR A 320 -2.77 -19.52 -2.96
CA THR A 320 -2.73 -20.84 -3.58
C THR A 320 -1.95 -21.83 -2.70
N PRO A 321 -2.10 -23.16 -2.89
CA PRO A 321 -1.38 -24.15 -2.10
C PRO A 321 0.14 -23.98 -2.14
N PHE A 322 0.70 -23.60 -3.29
CA PHE A 322 2.14 -23.35 -3.42
C PHE A 322 2.59 -22.16 -2.56
N VAL A 323 1.93 -21.01 -2.73
CA VAL A 323 2.24 -19.78 -1.97
C VAL A 323 2.09 -20.03 -0.47
N SER A 324 1.00 -20.69 -0.05
CA SER A 324 0.75 -21.03 1.36
C SER A 324 1.86 -21.87 1.98
N THR A 325 2.50 -22.73 1.19
CA THR A 325 3.53 -23.66 1.67
C THR A 325 4.92 -23.05 1.65
N PHE A 326 5.28 -22.31 0.60
CA PHE A 326 6.67 -21.96 0.32
C PHE A 326 6.99 -20.46 0.40
N ALA A 327 5.98 -19.59 0.33
CA ALA A 327 6.14 -18.14 0.34
C ALA A 327 4.86 -17.47 0.85
N ASN A 328 4.44 -17.82 2.05
CA ASN A 328 3.10 -17.49 2.54
C ASN A 328 2.96 -15.97 2.67
N VAL A 329 2.00 -15.36 1.98
CA VAL A 329 1.72 -13.93 2.12
C VAL A 329 0.78 -13.75 3.30
N THR A 330 1.24 -13.13 4.39
CA THR A 330 0.50 -13.11 5.66
C THR A 330 -0.10 -11.77 6.01
N GLU A 331 0.32 -10.70 5.33
CA GLU A 331 -0.13 -9.34 5.64
C GLU A 331 0.12 -8.41 4.47
N MET A 332 -0.79 -7.45 4.31
CA MET A 332 -0.66 -6.38 3.34
C MET A 332 -1.16 -5.06 3.92
N SER A 333 -0.44 -3.99 3.67
CA SER A 333 -0.85 -2.61 3.92
C SER A 333 -0.63 -1.75 2.69
N LEU A 334 -1.47 -0.72 2.55
CA LEU A 334 -1.42 0.24 1.47
C LEU A 334 -1.62 1.65 2.03
N ASN A 335 -0.69 2.54 1.70
CA ASN A 335 -0.87 3.97 1.80
C ASN A 335 -1.00 4.55 0.39
N LEU A 336 -2.02 5.39 0.16
CA LEU A 336 -2.20 6.17 -1.07
C LEU A 336 -2.28 7.64 -0.71
N TRP A 337 -1.49 8.47 -1.38
CA TRP A 337 -1.54 9.93 -1.29
C TRP A 337 -2.01 10.49 -2.63
N ILE A 338 -3.23 11.00 -2.67
CA ILE A 338 -3.78 11.73 -3.82
C ILE A 338 -3.47 13.21 -3.60
N GLN A 339 -2.55 13.75 -4.39
CA GLN A 339 -1.92 15.04 -4.17
C GLN A 339 -2.35 16.07 -5.22
N THR A 340 -2.63 17.27 -4.76
CA THR A 340 -2.81 18.46 -5.61
C THR A 340 -1.47 19.18 -5.73
N VAL A 341 -0.85 19.11 -6.91
CA VAL A 341 0.45 19.71 -7.23
C VAL A 341 0.25 20.92 -8.14
N ILE A 342 1.00 21.99 -7.88
CA ILE A 342 1.08 23.15 -8.78
C ILE A 342 2.36 23.05 -9.58
N ASP A 343 2.24 22.87 -10.89
CA ASP A 343 3.38 22.81 -11.80
C ASP A 343 4.02 24.18 -12.03
N SER A 344 5.18 24.17 -12.69
CA SER A 344 5.95 25.38 -13.01
C SER A 344 5.19 26.38 -13.88
N ASP A 345 4.19 25.92 -14.62
CA ASP A 345 3.30 26.75 -15.44
C ASP A 345 2.12 27.34 -14.63
N GLY A 346 2.01 26.99 -13.35
CA GLY A 346 0.92 27.39 -12.47
C GLY A 346 -0.34 26.53 -12.58
N CYS A 347 -0.34 25.48 -13.42
CA CYS A 347 -1.47 24.58 -13.56
C CYS A 347 -1.54 23.61 -12.38
N GLU A 348 -2.77 23.36 -11.93
CA GLU A 348 -3.06 22.31 -10.96
C GLU A 348 -3.08 20.94 -11.65
N VAL A 349 -2.34 19.98 -11.10
CA VAL A 349 -2.26 18.61 -11.58
C VAL A 349 -2.43 17.63 -10.43
N LEU A 350 -3.16 16.56 -10.69
CA LEU A 350 -3.26 15.43 -9.75
C LEU A 350 -2.05 14.50 -9.87
N GLN A 351 -1.44 14.22 -8.73
CA GLN A 351 -0.39 13.23 -8.56
C GLN A 351 -0.85 12.16 -7.57
N LEU A 352 -0.45 10.92 -7.79
CA LEU A 352 -0.74 9.78 -6.92
C LEU A 352 0.58 9.16 -6.47
N GLN A 353 0.86 9.22 -5.18
CA GLN A 353 1.91 8.40 -4.57
C GLN A 353 1.28 7.19 -3.88
N TYR A 354 1.94 6.06 -3.90
CA TYR A 354 1.55 4.92 -3.07
C TYR A 354 2.74 4.17 -2.50
N GLU A 355 2.48 3.51 -1.38
CA GLU A 355 3.35 2.50 -0.80
C GLU A 355 2.50 1.27 -0.49
N GLN A 356 2.81 0.19 -1.19
CA GLN A 356 2.22 -1.13 -1.01
C GLN A 356 3.26 -2.02 -0.34
N VAL A 357 2.91 -2.56 0.82
CA VAL A 357 3.79 -3.42 1.62
C VAL A 357 3.08 -4.74 1.80
N LEU A 358 3.74 -5.82 1.41
CA LEU A 358 3.33 -7.18 1.69
C LEU A 358 4.40 -7.87 2.53
N PHE A 359 3.99 -8.83 3.36
CA PHE A 359 4.92 -9.69 4.08
C PHE A 359 4.82 -11.12 3.59
N PHE A 360 5.94 -11.62 3.09
CA PHE A 360 6.14 -13.02 2.77
C PHE A 360 6.78 -13.73 3.95
N GLU A 361 6.32 -14.94 4.24
CA GLU A 361 6.90 -15.80 5.26
C GLU A 361 7.43 -17.06 4.60
N PHE A 362 8.75 -17.21 4.64
CA PHE A 362 9.45 -18.38 4.11
C PHE A 362 10.72 -18.66 4.92
N MET A 363 11.13 -19.93 4.98
CA MET A 363 12.10 -20.47 5.94
C MET A 363 13.57 -20.26 5.52
N PHE A 364 14.20 -19.15 5.94
CA PHE A 364 15.61 -18.90 5.58
C PHE A 364 16.42 -18.15 6.64
N GLY A 365 16.06 -18.25 7.92
CA GLY A 365 16.99 -17.88 9.00
C GLY A 365 18.18 -18.85 9.02
N SER A 366 19.35 -18.42 9.50
CA SER A 366 20.53 -19.29 9.67
C SER A 366 20.31 -20.49 10.63
N ASN A 367 19.13 -20.56 11.25
CA ASN A 367 18.65 -21.59 12.16
C ASN A 367 17.42 -22.36 11.64
N GLY A 368 17.05 -22.19 10.37
CA GLY A 368 15.89 -22.86 9.75
C GLY A 368 14.52 -22.29 10.12
N GLN A 369 14.46 -21.19 10.86
CA GLN A 369 13.19 -20.56 11.26
C GLN A 369 12.57 -19.73 10.12
N VAL A 370 11.25 -19.58 10.17
CA VAL A 370 10.48 -18.72 9.27
C VAL A 370 10.97 -17.28 9.43
N THR A 371 11.37 -16.67 8.32
CA THR A 371 11.74 -15.27 8.26
C THR A 371 10.63 -14.50 7.56
N ARG A 372 10.30 -13.34 8.10
CA ARG A 372 9.27 -12.45 7.57
C ARG A 372 9.91 -11.39 6.69
N TRP A 373 9.66 -11.44 5.40
CA TRP A 373 10.29 -10.61 4.39
C TRP A 373 9.32 -9.55 3.86
N PRO A 374 9.69 -8.27 3.95
CA PRO A 374 8.91 -7.20 3.35
C PRO A 374 9.10 -7.21 1.82
N HIS A 375 8.00 -7.23 1.10
CA HIS A 375 7.93 -6.89 -0.32
C HIS A 375 7.27 -5.52 -0.43
N ILE A 376 8.01 -4.53 -0.92
CA ILE A 376 7.60 -3.14 -0.90
C ILE A 376 7.58 -2.63 -2.33
N GLN A 377 6.47 -2.02 -2.73
CA GLN A 377 6.30 -1.34 -4.01
C GLN A 377 5.94 0.12 -3.74
N VAL A 378 6.65 1.04 -4.37
CA VAL A 378 6.40 2.48 -4.27
C VAL A 378 6.42 3.12 -5.64
N ASN A 379 5.55 4.09 -5.87
CA ASN A 379 5.59 4.89 -7.09
C ASN A 379 5.01 6.29 -6.91
N THR A 380 5.43 7.19 -7.78
CA THR A 380 4.84 8.53 -7.97
C THR A 380 4.29 8.60 -9.40
N LEU A 381 2.98 8.67 -9.51
CA LEU A 381 2.25 8.65 -10.77
C LEU A 381 1.56 10.00 -11.00
N ARG A 382 1.37 10.39 -12.27
CA ARG A 382 0.48 11.49 -12.64
C ARG A 382 -0.66 11.01 -13.52
N LYS A 383 -1.79 11.68 -13.36
CA LYS A 383 -2.99 11.43 -14.14
C LYS A 383 -2.72 11.82 -15.59
N LYS A 384 -2.95 10.90 -16.53
CA LYS A 384 -2.93 11.21 -17.96
C LYS A 384 -4.02 12.26 -18.24
N PRO A 385 -3.73 13.32 -18.99
CA PRO A 385 -4.75 14.28 -19.42
C PRO A 385 -5.87 13.56 -20.17
N SER A 386 -7.12 13.88 -19.86
CA SER A 386 -8.28 13.41 -20.61
C SER A 386 -8.39 14.18 -21.94
N GLY A 387 -7.50 13.89 -22.89
CA GLY A 387 -7.45 14.52 -24.22
C GLY A 387 -6.24 14.06 -25.02
N LYS A 388 -6.42 13.78 -26.32
CA LYS A 388 -5.39 13.33 -27.27
C LYS A 388 -4.32 14.40 -27.52
N ILE A 389 -3.44 14.62 -26.56
CA ILE A 389 -2.15 15.27 -26.80
C ILE A 389 -1.11 14.26 -26.31
N PRO A 390 -0.24 13.73 -27.19
CA PRO A 390 0.85 12.89 -26.74
C PRO A 390 1.78 13.76 -25.89
N LEU A 391 1.77 13.51 -24.57
CA LEU A 391 2.85 13.97 -23.71
C LEU A 391 4.05 13.05 -23.99
N ASN A 392 5.20 13.66 -24.27
CA ASN A 392 6.47 12.95 -24.23
C ASN A 392 6.78 12.69 -22.75
N TYR A 393 6.43 11.49 -22.27
CA TYR A 393 6.86 10.96 -20.97
C TYR A 393 8.32 10.50 -21.02
#